data_AF-A0A920T2Y5-F1
#
_entry.id   AF-A0A920T2Y5-F1
#
_cell.length_a   1.000
_cell.length_b   1.000
_cell.length_c   1.000
_cell.angle_alpha   90.00
_cell.angle_beta   90.00
_cell.angle_gamma   90.00
#
_symmetry.space_group_name_H-M   'P 1'
#
loop_
_entity.id
_entity.type
_entity.pdbx_description
1 polymer ?
#
loop_
_entity_poly.entity_id
_entity_poly.type
_entity_poly.pdbx_seq_one_letter_code
_entity_poly.pdbx_strand_id
1 'polypeptide(L)'
;MGQLNKIILPEAIAVMVYHGIGLKQSYYTDIDDRINLRAVESLDRMNELKGHGHKNLVLTGFTKLDRLHHFANESINLIKNDLELNLNKKTILYAPSFYPTSIEKISPYLSDLSQDHNFIIKLHAFSWEQKKYHYQNILFIELSKVCKNIHLLPNEVFDIIPYYMISDILITDISSTMFEYLPLDRPIIQAECFSLKLKHRIFNQRFWRKMDIIRQENIDFTYKIFIQII
;
A
#
# COMPACT_ATOMS: atom_id res chain seq x y z
N MET A 1 7.46 6.64 19.64
CA MET A 1 7.98 5.68 20.63
C MET A 1 8.23 6.42 21.93
N GLY A 2 7.59 6.03 23.04
CA GLY A 2 7.78 6.68 24.35
C GLY A 2 6.59 7.48 24.93
N GLN A 3 5.41 7.44 24.31
CA GLN A 3 4.18 7.99 24.93
C GLN A 3 3.20 6.89 25.38
N LEU A 4 3.49 5.61 25.13
CA LEU A 4 2.57 4.51 25.45
C LEU A 4 2.24 4.47 26.95
N ASN A 5 3.23 4.65 27.83
CA ASN A 5 3.02 4.72 29.28
C ASN A 5 2.20 5.94 29.74
N LYS A 6 2.03 6.97 28.90
CA LYS A 6 1.19 8.13 29.19
C LYS A 6 -0.25 7.96 28.71
N ILE A 7 -0.48 7.08 27.74
CA ILE A 7 -1.78 6.89 27.08
C ILE A 7 -2.46 5.62 27.59
N ILE A 8 -1.69 4.64 28.06
CA ILE A 8 -2.19 3.33 28.47
C ILE A 8 -2.06 3.17 29.99
N LEU A 9 -3.20 3.10 30.67
CA LEU A 9 -3.29 2.88 32.12
C LEU A 9 -2.57 1.60 32.54
N PRO A 10 -1.81 1.54 33.66
CA PRO A 10 -1.01 0.39 34.06
C PRO A 10 -1.76 -0.96 34.05
N GLU A 11 -3.02 -0.95 34.47
CA GLU A 11 -3.92 -2.11 34.58
C GLU A 11 -4.57 -2.53 33.26
N ALA A 12 -4.51 -1.70 32.21
CA ALA A 12 -5.14 -1.99 30.93
C ALA A 12 -4.31 -2.97 30.08
N ILE A 13 -5.00 -3.88 29.39
CA ILE A 13 -4.40 -4.74 28.36
C ILE A 13 -4.21 -3.93 27.09
N ALA A 14 -2.96 -3.79 26.64
CA ALA A 14 -2.60 -3.14 25.40
C ALA A 14 -2.40 -4.16 24.27
N VAL A 15 -3.19 -4.03 23.20
CA VAL A 15 -3.05 -4.84 22.00
C VAL A 15 -2.56 -3.96 20.85
N MET A 16 -1.42 -4.31 20.24
CA MET A 16 -0.95 -3.65 19.02
C MET A 16 -1.46 -4.40 17.79
N VAL A 17 -2.19 -3.68 16.95
CA VAL A 17 -2.56 -4.12 15.60
C VAL A 17 -1.84 -3.23 14.60
N TYR A 18 -0.93 -3.82 13.83
CA TYR A 18 -0.17 -3.09 12.82
C TYR A 18 -0.99 -2.81 11.58
N HIS A 19 -0.65 -1.72 10.88
CA HIS A 19 -1.34 -1.32 9.66
C HIS A 19 -1.08 -2.28 8.48
N GLY A 20 0.03 -3.02 8.49
CA GLY A 20 0.41 -3.97 7.45
C GLY A 20 1.90 -4.29 7.52
N ILE A 21 2.39 -5.28 6.77
CA ILE A 21 3.83 -5.39 6.46
C ILE A 21 4.14 -4.70 5.16
N GLY A 22 5.35 -4.20 5.03
CA GLY A 22 5.82 -3.57 3.80
C GLY A 22 7.32 -3.76 3.65
N LEU A 23 7.88 -3.10 2.65
CA LEU A 23 9.30 -3.16 2.33
C LEU A 23 10.13 -2.07 3.03
N LYS A 24 9.60 -1.51 4.13
CA LYS A 24 10.24 -0.42 4.90
C LYS A 24 10.64 -0.94 6.29
N GLN A 25 11.82 -0.54 6.77
CA GLN A 25 12.35 -0.94 8.08
C GLN A 25 11.65 -0.32 9.29
N SER A 26 10.66 0.55 9.10
CA SER A 26 10.00 1.27 10.21
C SER A 26 9.31 0.34 11.21
N TYR A 27 8.86 -0.85 10.78
CA TYR A 27 8.12 -1.82 11.58
C TYR A 27 8.92 -2.48 12.72
N TYR A 28 10.24 -2.26 12.78
CA TYR A 28 11.09 -2.80 13.84
C TYR A 28 11.38 -1.79 14.94
N THR A 29 11.18 -0.51 14.64
CA THR A 29 11.58 0.58 15.55
C THR A 29 10.49 0.97 16.54
N ASP A 30 9.32 0.33 16.49
CA ASP A 30 8.14 0.67 17.27
C ASP A 30 7.71 -0.40 18.32
N ILE A 31 8.62 -1.31 18.66
CA ILE A 31 8.41 -2.35 19.65
C ILE A 31 8.69 -1.84 21.06
N ASP A 32 7.72 -2.01 21.96
CA ASP A 32 7.73 -1.52 23.34
C ASP A 32 7.14 -2.59 24.27
N ASP A 33 7.75 -2.78 25.44
CA ASP A 33 7.33 -3.75 26.45
C ASP A 33 5.98 -3.41 27.08
N ARG A 34 5.50 -2.17 26.94
CA ARG A 34 4.14 -1.80 27.38
C ARG A 34 3.06 -2.54 26.59
N ILE A 35 3.34 -3.10 25.43
CA ILE A 35 2.36 -3.85 24.64
C ILE A 35 2.21 -5.28 25.19
N ASN A 36 1.02 -5.63 25.68
CA ASN A 36 0.75 -6.96 26.23
C ASN A 36 0.61 -8.02 25.14
N LEU A 37 -0.02 -7.68 24.00
CA LEU A 37 -0.22 -8.57 22.87
C LEU A 37 0.02 -7.84 21.55
N ARG A 38 0.62 -8.53 20.59
CA ARG A 38 0.92 -8.02 19.25
C ARG A 38 0.33 -8.95 18.22
N ALA A 39 -0.64 -8.44 17.47
CA ALA A 39 -1.20 -9.12 16.33
C ALA A 39 -0.14 -9.23 15.22
N VAL A 40 0.03 -10.42 14.68
CA VAL A 40 0.99 -10.74 13.62
C VAL A 40 0.25 -11.33 12.43
N GLU A 41 0.57 -10.82 11.25
CA GLU A 41 -0.14 -11.10 10.00
C GLU A 41 0.28 -12.38 9.30
N SER A 42 1.47 -12.91 9.59
CA SER A 42 2.01 -14.11 8.92
C SER A 42 2.86 -14.97 9.86
N LEU A 43 2.94 -16.26 9.54
CA LEU A 43 3.79 -17.18 10.30
C LEU A 43 5.27 -16.83 10.17
N ASP A 44 5.71 -16.42 8.99
CA ASP A 44 7.10 -16.01 8.74
C ASP A 44 7.50 -14.82 9.61
N ARG A 45 6.63 -13.79 9.66
CA ARG A 45 6.85 -12.65 10.56
C ARG A 45 6.83 -13.06 12.03
N MET A 46 5.95 -13.97 12.41
CA MET A 46 5.89 -14.47 13.78
C MET A 46 7.21 -15.16 14.16
N ASN A 47 7.76 -15.99 13.28
CA ASN A 47 9.01 -16.69 13.49
C ASN A 47 10.19 -15.71 13.55
N GLU A 48 10.21 -14.71 12.67
CA GLU A 48 11.20 -13.63 12.68
C GLU A 48 11.21 -12.88 14.02
N LEU A 49 10.03 -12.45 14.50
CA LEU A 49 9.90 -11.73 15.76
C LEU A 49 10.25 -12.62 16.97
N LYS A 50 9.91 -13.92 16.94
CA LYS A 50 10.36 -14.89 17.95
C LYS A 50 11.88 -15.03 17.96
N GLY A 51 12.51 -15.06 16.78
CA GLY A 51 13.97 -15.07 16.62
C GLY A 51 14.65 -13.86 17.25
N HIS A 52 13.99 -12.70 17.24
CA HIS A 52 14.42 -11.49 17.94
C HIS A 52 14.09 -11.49 19.46
N GLY A 53 13.50 -12.55 19.98
CA GLY A 53 13.19 -12.72 21.40
C GLY A 53 11.82 -12.18 21.84
N HIS A 54 10.96 -11.75 20.92
CA HIS A 54 9.62 -11.28 21.26
C HIS A 54 8.68 -12.44 21.61
N LYS A 55 7.97 -12.33 22.73
CA LYS A 55 7.09 -13.39 23.27
C LYS A 55 5.61 -13.03 23.27
N ASN A 56 5.28 -11.74 23.17
CA ASN A 56 3.92 -11.19 23.21
C ASN A 56 3.22 -11.22 21.85
N LEU A 57 3.34 -12.33 21.10
CA LEU A 57 2.89 -12.43 19.71
C LEU A 57 1.65 -13.31 19.57
N VAL A 58 0.68 -12.86 18.80
CA VAL A 58 -0.53 -13.62 18.45
C VAL A 58 -0.66 -13.64 16.94
N LEU A 59 -0.69 -14.82 16.34
CA LEU A 59 -0.92 -14.97 14.90
C LEU A 59 -2.40 -14.75 14.60
N THR A 60 -2.72 -13.65 13.92
CA THR A 60 -4.11 -13.24 13.64
C THR A 60 -4.40 -13.10 12.15
N GLY A 61 -3.37 -13.01 11.29
CA GLY A 61 -3.57 -12.52 9.93
C GLY A 61 -3.82 -11.00 9.90
N PHE A 62 -4.21 -10.48 8.73
CA PHE A 62 -4.64 -9.09 8.59
C PHE A 62 -6.13 -8.95 8.92
N THR A 63 -6.44 -8.58 10.16
CA THR A 63 -7.84 -8.41 10.62
C THR A 63 -8.67 -7.46 9.75
N LYS A 64 -8.02 -6.45 9.13
CA LYS A 64 -8.72 -5.56 8.19
C LYS A 64 -9.30 -6.30 6.99
N LEU A 65 -8.63 -7.37 6.54
CA LEU A 65 -9.01 -8.13 5.36
C LEU A 65 -10.14 -9.13 5.61
N ASP A 66 -10.58 -9.34 6.85
CA ASP A 66 -11.71 -10.23 7.17
C ASP A 66 -12.96 -9.89 6.35
N ARG A 67 -13.13 -8.60 6.03
CA ARG A 67 -14.24 -8.09 5.20
C ARG A 67 -14.20 -8.55 3.74
N LEU A 68 -13.06 -9.00 3.22
CA LEU A 68 -12.98 -9.55 1.86
C LEU A 68 -13.89 -10.77 1.69
N HIS A 69 -14.06 -11.57 2.75
CA HIS A 69 -14.89 -12.78 2.73
C HIS A 69 -16.40 -12.51 2.79
N HIS A 70 -16.80 -11.32 3.26
CA HIS A 70 -18.19 -10.95 3.47
C HIS A 70 -18.66 -9.83 2.53
N PHE A 71 -17.87 -9.49 1.51
CA PHE A 71 -18.19 -8.41 0.60
C PHE A 71 -19.30 -8.81 -0.37
N ALA A 72 -20.47 -8.17 -0.26
CA ALA A 72 -21.63 -8.50 -1.09
C ALA A 72 -21.46 -8.01 -2.54
N ASN A 73 -21.95 -8.79 -3.51
CA ASN A 73 -21.92 -8.45 -4.93
C ASN A 73 -22.66 -7.13 -5.24
N GLU A 74 -23.75 -6.83 -4.53
CA GLU A 74 -24.48 -5.56 -4.68
C GLU A 74 -23.59 -4.35 -4.35
N SER A 75 -22.76 -4.45 -3.31
CA SER A 75 -21.80 -3.41 -2.94
C SER A 75 -20.75 -3.18 -4.04
N ILE A 76 -20.29 -4.24 -4.71
CA ILE A 76 -19.36 -4.14 -5.84
C ILE A 76 -19.98 -3.32 -6.98
N ASN A 77 -21.22 -3.61 -7.35
CA ASN A 77 -21.89 -2.91 -8.45
C ASN A 77 -22.15 -1.44 -8.12
N LEU A 78 -22.52 -1.12 -6.88
CA LEU A 78 -22.69 0.26 -6.43
C LEU A 78 -21.39 1.06 -6.58
N ILE A 79 -20.26 0.53 -6.11
CA ILE A 79 -18.97 1.24 -6.21
C ILE A 79 -18.56 1.44 -7.68
N LYS A 80 -18.77 0.44 -8.54
CA LYS A 80 -18.46 0.56 -9.97
C LYS A 80 -19.31 1.66 -10.63
N ASN A 81 -20.58 1.77 -10.24
CA ASN A 81 -21.48 2.80 -10.75
C ASN A 81 -21.15 4.19 -10.20
N ASP A 82 -20.84 4.31 -8.91
CA ASP A 82 -20.45 5.57 -8.26
C ASP A 82 -19.17 6.15 -8.87
N LEU A 83 -18.25 5.28 -9.30
CA LEU A 83 -17.04 5.68 -10.04
C LEU A 83 -17.27 5.81 -11.54
N GLU A 84 -18.46 5.50 -12.06
CA GLU A 84 -18.79 5.48 -13.49
C GLU A 84 -17.82 4.61 -14.34
N LEU A 85 -17.39 3.46 -13.81
CA LEU A 85 -16.44 2.59 -14.50
C LEU A 85 -17.05 1.98 -15.76
N ASN A 86 -16.25 1.87 -16.82
CA ASN A 86 -16.66 1.17 -18.02
C ASN A 86 -16.66 -0.35 -17.78
N LEU A 87 -17.84 -0.96 -17.72
CA LEU A 87 -18.02 -2.38 -17.42
C LEU A 87 -17.43 -3.34 -18.47
N ASN A 88 -17.13 -2.85 -19.68
CA ASN A 88 -16.50 -3.64 -20.73
C ASN A 88 -14.96 -3.68 -20.60
N LYS A 89 -14.39 -2.92 -19.68
CA LYS A 89 -12.95 -2.83 -19.45
C LYS A 89 -12.55 -3.51 -18.14
N LYS A 90 -11.33 -4.05 -18.12
CA LYS A 90 -10.69 -4.51 -16.89
C LYS A 90 -10.29 -3.31 -16.03
N THR A 91 -10.35 -3.47 -14.71
CA THR A 91 -10.08 -2.40 -13.75
C THR A 91 -8.73 -2.61 -13.08
N ILE A 92 -7.86 -1.62 -13.17
CA ILE A 92 -6.54 -1.60 -12.54
C ILE A 92 -6.59 -0.66 -11.35
N LEU A 93 -6.23 -1.15 -10.16
CA LEU A 93 -5.96 -0.31 -9.01
C LEU A 93 -4.49 0.09 -9.03
N TYR A 94 -4.20 1.39 -9.14
CA TYR A 94 -2.86 1.92 -8.94
C TYR A 94 -2.75 2.54 -7.54
N ALA A 95 -1.96 1.90 -6.67
CA ALA A 95 -1.77 2.31 -5.28
C ALA A 95 -0.27 2.54 -4.96
N PRO A 96 0.32 3.66 -5.40
CA PRO A 96 1.72 3.98 -5.15
C PRO A 96 1.96 4.48 -3.72
N SER A 97 3.17 4.27 -3.22
CA SER A 97 3.66 4.92 -2.01
C SER A 97 3.88 6.41 -2.25
N PHE A 98 3.77 7.22 -1.20
CA PHE A 98 4.13 8.64 -1.29
C PHE A 98 5.65 8.87 -1.47
N TYR A 99 6.49 7.99 -0.91
CA TYR A 99 7.95 8.02 -1.03
C TYR A 99 8.66 6.73 -0.54
N PRO A 100 9.71 6.26 -1.25
CA PRO A 100 9.90 6.47 -2.70
C PRO A 100 8.62 6.11 -3.46
N THR A 101 8.45 6.66 -4.66
CA THR A 101 7.20 6.53 -5.42
C THR A 101 7.49 6.19 -6.87
N SER A 102 6.63 5.37 -7.48
CA SER A 102 6.65 5.07 -8.91
C SER A 102 5.86 6.07 -9.76
N ILE A 103 5.22 7.07 -9.15
CA ILE A 103 4.30 8.00 -9.83
C ILE A 103 4.92 8.61 -11.08
N GLU A 104 6.11 9.22 -11.00
CA GLU A 104 6.70 9.94 -12.13
C GLU A 104 7.18 9.01 -13.24
N LYS A 105 7.33 7.70 -12.95
CA LYS A 105 7.74 6.68 -13.93
C LYS A 105 6.55 6.03 -14.61
N ILE A 106 5.44 5.86 -13.89
CA ILE A 106 4.24 5.18 -14.37
C ILE A 106 3.24 6.14 -15.00
N SER A 107 3.07 7.34 -14.44
CA SER A 107 2.06 8.30 -14.89
C SER A 107 2.10 8.64 -16.39
N PRO A 108 3.27 8.71 -17.08
CA PRO A 108 3.31 9.02 -18.51
C PRO A 108 2.57 7.99 -19.38
N TYR A 109 2.45 6.74 -18.92
CA TYR A 109 1.84 5.65 -19.68
C TYR A 109 0.33 5.47 -19.40
N LEU A 110 -0.18 6.10 -18.33
CA LEU A 110 -1.55 5.85 -17.89
C LEU A 110 -2.61 6.35 -18.87
N SER A 111 -2.35 7.46 -19.57
CA SER A 111 -3.26 7.98 -20.60
C SER A 111 -3.51 6.94 -21.69
N ASP A 112 -2.45 6.36 -22.24
CA ASP A 112 -2.54 5.35 -23.30
C ASP A 112 -3.17 4.07 -22.79
N LEU A 113 -2.73 3.58 -21.62
CA LEU A 113 -3.29 2.36 -21.03
C LEU A 113 -4.78 2.50 -20.67
N SER A 114 -5.23 3.72 -20.33
CA SER A 114 -6.64 4.00 -19.99
C SER A 114 -7.59 3.88 -21.19
N GLN A 115 -7.05 3.78 -22.42
CA GLN A 115 -7.86 3.49 -23.60
C GLN A 115 -8.45 2.08 -23.58
N ASP A 116 -7.79 1.13 -22.91
CA ASP A 116 -8.24 -0.27 -22.82
C ASP A 116 -8.67 -0.68 -21.40
N HIS A 117 -8.29 0.09 -20.37
CA HIS A 117 -8.52 -0.24 -18.96
C HIS A 117 -9.19 0.90 -18.19
N ASN A 118 -9.93 0.55 -17.14
CA ASN A 118 -10.24 1.50 -16.07
C ASN A 118 -9.05 1.58 -15.12
N PHE A 119 -8.74 2.77 -14.63
CA PHE A 119 -7.74 3.01 -13.59
C PHE A 119 -8.38 3.65 -12.38
N ILE A 120 -8.19 3.04 -11.22
CA ILE A 120 -8.52 3.63 -9.93
C ILE A 120 -7.19 4.03 -9.29
N ILE A 121 -7.01 5.31 -8.98
CA ILE A 121 -5.78 5.82 -8.37
C ILE A 121 -6.04 6.05 -6.88
N LYS A 122 -5.36 5.28 -6.01
CA LYS A 122 -5.41 5.48 -4.55
C LYS A 122 -4.08 6.04 -4.06
N LEU A 123 -4.07 7.32 -3.72
CA LEU A 123 -2.92 7.95 -3.09
C LEU A 123 -2.94 7.79 -1.56
N HIS A 124 -1.76 7.85 -0.96
CA HIS A 124 -1.57 7.94 0.48
C HIS A 124 -1.97 9.34 0.99
N ALA A 125 -2.47 9.46 2.23
CA ALA A 125 -2.92 10.73 2.81
C ALA A 125 -1.86 11.84 2.74
N PHE A 126 -0.59 11.50 2.93
CA PHE A 126 0.53 12.45 2.76
C PHE A 126 0.63 13.10 1.38
N SER A 127 0.16 12.45 0.32
CA SER A 127 0.08 13.03 -1.03
C SER A 127 -0.95 14.16 -1.11
N TRP A 128 -1.90 14.20 -0.18
CA TRP A 128 -2.93 15.24 -0.04
C TRP A 128 -2.60 16.29 1.02
N GLU A 129 -1.95 15.89 2.10
CA GLU A 129 -1.80 16.72 3.31
C GLU A 129 -0.41 17.36 3.45
N GLN A 130 0.64 16.71 2.92
CA GLN A 130 1.99 17.23 3.03
C GLN A 130 2.36 18.01 1.78
N LYS A 131 2.52 19.34 1.92
CA LYS A 131 2.86 20.27 0.82
C LYS A 131 3.91 19.74 -0.17
N LYS A 132 4.97 19.08 0.32
CA LYS A 132 6.06 18.51 -0.50
C LYS A 132 5.62 17.37 -1.45
N TYR A 133 4.45 16.77 -1.25
CA TYR A 133 3.90 15.69 -2.06
C TYR A 133 2.59 16.09 -2.77
N HIS A 134 2.11 17.33 -2.59
CA HIS A 134 0.86 17.78 -3.23
C HIS A 134 0.88 17.66 -4.76
N TYR A 135 2.06 17.76 -5.37
CA TYR A 135 2.21 17.56 -6.82
C TYR A 135 1.63 16.21 -7.29
N GLN A 136 1.63 15.18 -6.43
CA GLN A 136 1.10 13.85 -6.73
C GLN A 136 -0.42 13.90 -6.93
N ASN A 137 -1.16 14.56 -6.04
CA ASN A 137 -2.61 14.69 -6.21
C ASN A 137 -2.96 15.59 -7.40
N ILE A 138 -2.24 16.72 -7.58
CA ILE A 138 -2.47 17.65 -8.68
C ILE A 138 -2.32 16.93 -10.03
N LEU A 139 -1.26 16.13 -10.18
CA LEU A 139 -1.02 15.33 -11.37
C LEU A 139 -2.20 14.43 -11.71
N PHE A 140 -2.72 13.69 -10.73
CA PHE A 140 -3.82 12.76 -10.96
C PHE A 140 -5.18 13.44 -11.11
N ILE A 141 -5.39 14.60 -10.48
CA ILE A 141 -6.56 15.45 -10.72
C ILE A 141 -6.59 15.86 -12.19
N GLU A 142 -5.49 16.37 -12.73
CA GLU A 142 -5.40 16.78 -14.13
C GLU A 142 -5.56 15.59 -15.08
N LEU A 143 -4.91 14.45 -14.80
CA LEU A 143 -5.08 13.22 -15.58
C LEU A 143 -6.54 12.74 -15.59
N SER A 144 -7.23 12.74 -14.45
CA SER A 144 -8.64 12.33 -14.38
C SER A 144 -9.61 13.25 -15.13
N LYS A 145 -9.26 14.54 -15.31
CA LYS A 145 -10.07 15.48 -16.10
C LYS A 145 -9.99 15.20 -17.59
N VAL A 146 -8.81 14.76 -18.08
CA VAL A 146 -8.56 14.54 -19.51
C VAL A 146 -8.80 13.09 -19.95
N CYS A 147 -8.63 12.12 -19.04
CA CYS A 147 -8.82 10.70 -19.32
C CYS A 147 -10.02 10.16 -18.55
N LYS A 148 -11.15 9.94 -19.24
CA LYS A 148 -12.42 9.48 -18.63
C LYS A 148 -12.29 8.20 -17.80
N ASN A 149 -11.41 7.27 -18.19
CA ASN A 149 -11.24 5.99 -17.50
C ASN A 149 -10.17 6.03 -16.38
N ILE A 150 -9.71 7.22 -15.98
CA ILE A 150 -8.81 7.41 -14.83
C ILE A 150 -9.58 8.10 -13.71
N HIS A 151 -9.72 7.41 -12.59
CA HIS A 151 -10.51 7.83 -11.44
C HIS A 151 -9.60 7.99 -10.22
N LEU A 152 -9.34 9.24 -9.81
CA LEU A 152 -8.61 9.51 -8.58
C LEU A 152 -9.55 9.43 -7.38
N LEU A 153 -9.25 8.56 -6.42
CA LEU A 153 -9.99 8.50 -5.16
C LEU A 153 -9.63 9.71 -4.29
N PRO A 154 -10.62 10.41 -3.72
CA PRO A 154 -10.38 11.60 -2.92
C PRO A 154 -9.76 11.24 -1.55
N ASN A 155 -9.26 12.24 -0.81
CA ASN A 155 -8.52 11.99 0.44
C ASN A 155 -9.38 11.35 1.54
N GLU A 156 -10.69 11.63 1.52
CA GLU A 156 -11.68 11.16 2.48
C GLU A 156 -11.95 9.66 2.34
N VAL A 157 -11.56 9.05 1.22
CA VAL A 157 -11.61 7.60 1.02
C VAL A 157 -10.41 6.98 1.72
N PHE A 158 -10.60 6.61 2.98
CA PHE A 158 -9.57 5.94 3.79
C PHE A 158 -9.50 4.43 3.53
N ASP A 159 -10.65 3.79 3.34
CA ASP A 159 -10.75 2.34 3.17
C ASP A 159 -10.46 1.94 1.72
N ILE A 160 -9.40 1.15 1.52
CA ILE A 160 -8.97 0.67 0.21
C ILE A 160 -9.62 -0.67 -0.17
N ILE A 161 -10.17 -1.42 0.80
CA ILE A 161 -10.71 -2.77 0.61
C ILE A 161 -11.80 -2.84 -0.46
N PRO A 162 -12.78 -1.91 -0.52
CA PRO A 162 -13.77 -1.90 -1.58
C PRO A 162 -13.15 -1.86 -2.99
N TYR A 163 -12.02 -1.16 -3.14
CA TYR A 163 -11.31 -1.00 -4.40
C TYR A 163 -10.45 -2.21 -4.76
N TYR A 164 -10.02 -2.99 -3.77
CA TYR A 164 -9.45 -4.32 -4.01
C TYR A 164 -10.49 -5.24 -4.65
N MET A 165 -11.71 -5.24 -4.13
CA MET A 165 -12.77 -6.15 -4.60
C MET A 165 -13.15 -5.90 -6.06
N ILE A 166 -13.15 -4.64 -6.51
CA ILE A 166 -13.58 -4.27 -7.86
C ILE A 166 -12.45 -4.17 -8.90
N SER A 167 -11.19 -4.35 -8.49
CA SER A 167 -10.04 -4.34 -9.40
C SER A 167 -9.66 -5.76 -9.82
N ASP A 168 -9.25 -5.91 -11.08
CA ASP A 168 -8.73 -7.15 -11.63
C ASP A 168 -7.21 -7.25 -11.41
N ILE A 169 -6.51 -6.11 -11.36
CA ILE A 169 -5.04 -6.04 -11.25
C ILE A 169 -4.66 -4.94 -10.24
N LEU A 170 -3.65 -5.20 -9.42
CA LEU A 170 -2.98 -4.18 -8.61
C LEU A 170 -1.66 -3.77 -9.27
N ILE A 171 -1.47 -2.47 -9.51
CA ILE A 171 -0.14 -1.88 -9.72
C ILE A 171 0.25 -1.15 -8.43
N THR A 172 1.40 -1.49 -7.88
CA THR A 172 1.94 -0.84 -6.68
C THR A 172 3.46 -0.83 -6.71
N ASP A 173 4.08 -0.35 -5.65
CA ASP A 173 5.50 -0.06 -5.61
C ASP A 173 6.18 -0.77 -4.42
N ILE A 174 6.49 -0.10 -3.32
CA ILE A 174 6.97 -0.70 -2.06
C ILE A 174 5.92 -0.65 -0.94
N SER A 175 4.66 -0.44 -1.32
CA SER A 175 3.52 -0.30 -0.41
C SER A 175 3.13 -1.64 0.22
N SER A 176 2.55 -1.61 1.43
CA SER A 176 1.97 -2.80 2.08
C SER A 176 0.81 -3.39 1.30
N THR A 177 0.19 -2.59 0.42
CA THR A 177 -0.96 -2.98 -0.39
C THR A 177 -0.71 -4.23 -1.24
N MET A 178 0.53 -4.54 -1.62
CA MET A 178 0.85 -5.79 -2.33
C MET A 178 0.51 -7.04 -1.48
N PHE A 179 0.82 -7.01 -0.19
CA PHE A 179 0.54 -8.12 0.72
C PHE A 179 -0.94 -8.20 1.07
N GLU A 180 -1.62 -7.05 1.08
CA GLU A 180 -3.05 -6.95 1.38
C GLU A 180 -3.93 -7.44 0.22
N TYR A 181 -3.44 -7.31 -1.00
CA TYR A 181 -4.14 -7.74 -2.21
C TYR A 181 -3.88 -9.22 -2.55
N LEU A 182 -2.77 -9.77 -2.06
CA LEU A 182 -2.38 -11.16 -2.29
C LEU A 182 -3.49 -12.20 -2.01
N PRO A 183 -4.30 -12.09 -0.93
CA PRO A 183 -5.38 -13.05 -0.67
C PRO A 183 -6.48 -13.12 -1.74
N LEU A 184 -6.56 -12.14 -2.64
CA LEU A 184 -7.53 -12.15 -3.75
C LEU A 184 -7.11 -13.05 -4.91
N ASP A 185 -5.87 -13.57 -4.91
CA ASP A 185 -5.32 -14.41 -5.97
C ASP A 185 -5.46 -13.77 -7.37
N ARG A 186 -5.09 -12.49 -7.45
CA ARG A 186 -5.15 -11.66 -8.65
C ARG A 186 -3.77 -11.12 -9.00
N PRO A 187 -3.49 -10.81 -10.27
CA PRO A 187 -2.18 -10.29 -10.67
C PRO A 187 -1.77 -9.02 -9.92
N ILE A 188 -0.54 -9.02 -9.42
CA ILE A 188 0.10 -7.86 -8.79
C ILE A 188 1.33 -7.47 -9.61
N ILE A 189 1.38 -6.23 -10.07
CA ILE A 189 2.53 -5.64 -10.74
C ILE A 189 3.26 -4.74 -9.75
N GLN A 190 4.52 -5.09 -9.47
CA GLN A 190 5.41 -4.32 -8.62
C GLN A 190 6.30 -3.43 -9.48
N ALA A 191 6.10 -2.11 -9.38
CA ALA A 191 6.95 -1.12 -10.02
C ALA A 191 8.23 -0.95 -9.20
N GLU A 192 9.35 -1.45 -9.72
CA GLU A 192 10.69 -1.24 -9.13
C GLU A 192 11.40 0.00 -9.68
N CYS A 193 10.66 0.83 -10.42
CA CYS A 193 11.12 2.11 -10.95
C CYS A 193 10.60 3.27 -10.09
N PHE A 194 11.45 3.78 -9.19
CA PHE A 194 11.06 4.86 -8.28
C PHE A 194 11.86 6.14 -8.49
N SER A 195 11.22 7.27 -8.23
CA SER A 195 11.89 8.56 -8.12
C SER A 195 12.45 8.76 -6.72
N LEU A 196 13.79 8.85 -6.63
CA LEU A 196 14.48 9.17 -5.39
C LEU A 196 14.76 10.66 -5.29
N LYS A 197 14.64 11.21 -4.07
CA LYS A 197 15.10 12.57 -3.77
C LYS A 197 16.60 12.68 -4.07
N LEU A 198 17.06 13.86 -4.49
CA LEU A 198 18.46 14.12 -4.83
C LEU A 198 19.43 13.61 -3.75
N LYS A 199 19.15 13.88 -2.46
CA LYS A 199 19.97 13.38 -1.35
C LYS A 199 20.05 11.85 -1.25
N HIS A 200 19.03 11.10 -1.66
CA HIS A 200 19.04 9.63 -1.70
C HIS A 200 19.70 9.11 -2.98
N ARG A 201 19.74 9.91 -4.05
CA ARG A 201 20.54 9.60 -5.25
C ARG A 201 22.03 9.78 -4.97
N ILE A 202 22.41 10.86 -4.27
CA ILE A 202 23.80 11.14 -3.88
C ILE A 202 24.26 10.20 -2.75
N PHE A 203 23.43 10.02 -1.71
CA PHE A 203 23.74 9.16 -0.56
C PHE A 203 22.83 7.93 -0.55
N ASN A 204 23.02 7.04 -1.53
CA ASN A 204 22.20 5.83 -1.71
C ASN A 204 22.12 4.94 -0.46
N GLN A 205 23.20 4.84 0.32
CA GLN A 205 23.24 4.06 1.55
C GLN A 205 22.15 4.48 2.56
N ARG A 206 21.84 5.79 2.62
CA ARG A 206 20.78 6.30 3.53
C ARG A 206 19.38 5.86 3.10
N PHE A 207 19.19 5.60 1.81
CA PHE A 207 17.96 5.05 1.29
C PHE A 207 17.87 3.55 1.59
N TRP A 208 18.90 2.79 1.25
CA TRP A 208 18.93 1.34 1.44
C TRP A 208 18.81 0.91 2.91
N ARG A 209 19.37 1.69 3.86
CA ARG A 209 19.17 1.46 5.30
C ARG A 209 17.70 1.54 5.77
N LYS A 210 16.81 2.14 4.97
CA LYS A 210 15.37 2.24 5.28
C LYS A 210 14.54 1.15 4.61
N MET A 211 15.13 0.38 3.70
CA MET A 211 14.46 -0.68 2.96
C MET A 211 14.70 -2.02 3.63
N ASP A 212 13.69 -2.88 3.58
CA ASP A 212 13.81 -4.27 3.97
C ASP A 212 14.19 -5.11 2.74
N ILE A 213 15.49 -5.18 2.49
CA ILE A 213 16.06 -5.83 1.30
C ILE A 213 15.78 -7.33 1.34
N ILE A 214 15.90 -7.97 2.50
CA ILE A 214 15.66 -9.41 2.66
C ILE A 214 14.20 -9.73 2.29
N ARG A 215 13.23 -8.96 2.80
CA ARG A 215 11.83 -9.15 2.40
C ARG A 215 11.61 -8.85 0.92
N GLN A 216 12.26 -7.84 0.37
CA GLN A 216 12.12 -7.49 -1.04
C GLN A 216 12.64 -8.59 -1.98
N GLU A 217 13.77 -9.21 -1.64
CA GLU A 217 14.35 -10.32 -2.41
C GLU A 217 13.46 -11.58 -2.38
N ASN A 218 12.74 -11.79 -1.28
CA ASN A 218 11.83 -12.92 -1.10
C ASN A 218 10.44 -12.71 -1.73
N ILE A 219 10.16 -11.58 -2.39
CA ILE A 219 8.91 -11.41 -3.13
C ILE A 219 8.99 -12.19 -4.44
N ASP A 220 8.15 -13.22 -4.54
CA ASP A 220 7.98 -14.13 -5.68
C ASP A 220 6.55 -14.12 -6.27
N PHE A 221 5.61 -13.41 -5.64
CA PHE A 221 4.20 -13.36 -6.02
C PHE A 221 3.82 -12.14 -6.90
N THR A 222 4.80 -11.35 -7.34
CA THR A 222 4.56 -10.14 -8.15
C THR A 222 5.26 -10.20 -9.51
N TYR A 223 4.66 -9.54 -10.50
CA TYR A 223 5.31 -9.22 -11.77
C TYR A 223 6.10 -7.93 -11.61
N LYS A 224 7.44 -8.02 -11.68
CA LYS A 224 8.33 -6.86 -11.48
C LYS A 224 8.51 -6.10 -12.80
N ILE A 225 8.28 -4.79 -12.76
CA ILE A 225 8.54 -3.91 -13.92
C ILE A 225 9.63 -2.89 -13.62
N PHE A 226 10.52 -2.73 -14.59
CA PHE A 226 11.58 -1.73 -14.60
C PHE A 226 11.37 -0.80 -15.79
N ILE A 227 11.30 0.49 -15.53
CA ILE A 227 11.27 1.52 -16.57
C ILE A 227 12.64 2.18 -16.55
N GLN A 228 13.54 1.71 -17.41
CA GLN A 228 14.77 2.42 -17.74
C GLN A 228 14.38 3.56 -18.67
N ILE A 229 14.55 4.79 -18.21
CA ILE A 229 14.51 5.95 -19.11
C ILE A 229 15.88 5.99 -19.78
N ILE A 230 15.91 5.72 -21.09
CA ILE A 230 17.04 5.98 -21.99
C ILE A 230 17.34 7.48 -22.00
#